data_AF-A0AAW2NSZ8-F1
#
_entry.id   AF-A0AAW2NSZ8-F1
#
_cell.length_a   1.000
_cell.length_b   1.000
_cell.length_c   1.000
_cell.angle_alpha   90.00
_cell.angle_beta   90.00
_cell.angle_gamma   90.00
#
_symmetry.space_group_name_H-M   'P 1'
#
loop_
_entity.id
_entity.type
_entity.pdbx_description
1 polymer ?
#
loop_
_entity_poly.entity_id
_entity_poly.type
_entity_poly.pdbx_seq_one_letter_code
_entity_poly.pdbx_strand_id
1 'polypeptide(L)'
;MSRLPRYTFWSLQFRKLHSSHIATLSFPSSFSTSTPRSPATPPIHVGLTEYAGRGVFASRRISAGELIHTAQPIVSHPSLSSLHTVCYFCLRKLPSSAPSLEAPQTVSFCSTQCEQQSKASQNRLANKSTSRASIVCKDGMGLKYPLLVKRLACQVISGVVSSDVLDILQPEISSSDRISKMKKEFALLKSTFEDSDFGSEQMPFLTEEWYAGVLARIRINAFRIELAIGSYEDLLSLAAASVEAEAAVGNAVYVLPSLYNHDCDPNVNIVWIENVDAKVKALRDIEEGEELRICYIDASMDYKARETILYEGFGFHCNCLRCESKD
;
A
#
# COMPACT_ATOMS: atom_id res chain seq x y z
N MET A 1 19.52 26.71 25.29
CA MET A 1 19.20 27.34 23.99
C MET A 1 18.52 26.27 23.13
N SER A 2 17.19 26.29 23.15
CA SER A 2 16.29 25.34 22.53
C SER A 2 16.32 25.46 20.99
N ARG A 3 16.62 24.36 20.30
CA ARG A 3 16.48 24.26 18.84
C ARG A 3 15.06 23.80 18.51
N LEU A 4 14.24 24.73 18.05
CA LEU A 4 12.94 24.44 17.42
C LEU A 4 13.17 23.65 16.11
N PRO A 5 12.49 22.51 15.88
CA PRO A 5 12.54 21.84 14.59
C PRO A 5 11.71 22.62 13.55
N ARG A 6 12.32 22.84 12.38
CA ARG A 6 11.78 23.57 11.23
C ARG A 6 10.64 22.79 10.53
N TYR A 7 9.47 22.69 11.15
CA TYR A 7 8.26 22.13 10.53
C TYR A 7 7.23 23.19 10.07
N THR A 8 7.57 24.48 10.11
CA THR A 8 6.57 25.56 9.99
C THR A 8 6.44 26.23 8.61
N PHE A 9 7.15 25.79 7.57
CA PHE A 9 7.07 26.49 6.27
C PHE A 9 5.93 26.00 5.36
N TRP A 10 5.43 24.77 5.54
CA TRP A 10 4.36 24.22 4.70
C TRP A 10 2.95 24.33 5.33
N SER A 11 2.84 24.58 6.64
CA SER A 11 1.54 24.68 7.33
C SER A 11 0.71 25.92 6.95
N LEU A 12 1.34 26.95 6.39
CA LEU A 12 0.68 28.23 6.06
C LEU A 12 0.12 28.30 4.63
N GLN A 13 0.67 27.54 3.68
CA GLN A 13 0.20 27.57 2.28
C GLN A 13 -0.96 26.59 2.03
N PHE A 14 -1.12 25.56 2.86
CA PHE A 14 -2.23 24.59 2.74
C PHE A 14 -3.56 25.05 3.37
N ARG A 15 -3.56 26.09 4.21
CA ARG A 15 -4.80 26.60 4.85
C ARG A 15 -5.78 27.30 3.90
N LYS A 16 -5.40 27.58 2.64
CA LYS A 16 -6.24 28.35 1.69
C LYS A 16 -6.84 27.57 0.53
N LEU A 17 -6.56 26.26 0.37
CA LEU A 17 -6.98 25.52 -0.84
C LEU A 17 -7.91 24.31 -0.62
N HIS A 18 -8.20 23.88 0.61
CA HIS A 18 -9.08 22.72 0.84
C HIS A 18 -10.11 22.93 1.96
N SER A 19 -10.95 23.96 1.82
CA SER A 19 -12.18 24.12 2.64
C SER A 19 -13.45 23.70 1.91
N SER A 20 -13.35 23.15 0.70
CA SER A 20 -14.51 22.77 -0.11
C SER A 20 -14.18 21.52 -0.91
N HIS A 21 -15.05 20.51 -0.82
CA HIS A 21 -14.98 19.17 -1.43
C HIS A 21 -14.36 18.05 -0.56
N ILE A 22 -14.97 17.79 0.60
CA ILE A 22 -15.12 16.41 1.06
C ILE A 22 -16.44 15.93 0.44
N ALA A 23 -16.37 15.40 -0.78
CA ALA A 23 -17.45 14.62 -1.35
C ALA A 23 -17.27 13.17 -0.89
N THR A 24 -18.35 12.61 -0.34
CA THR A 24 -18.46 11.23 0.13
C THR A 24 -18.08 10.23 -0.97
N LEU A 25 -16.89 9.64 -0.84
CA LEU A 25 -16.47 8.50 -1.68
C LEU A 25 -17.36 7.29 -1.35
N SER A 26 -18.30 6.99 -2.25
CA SER A 26 -19.18 5.84 -2.17
C SER A 26 -18.62 4.74 -3.08
N PHE A 27 -18.20 3.62 -2.52
CA PHE A 27 -17.72 2.45 -3.28
C PHE A 27 -18.90 1.50 -3.59
N PRO A 28 -18.96 0.88 -4.78
CA PRO A 28 -20.04 -0.05 -5.12
C PRO A 28 -19.89 -1.37 -4.36
N SER A 29 -20.77 -1.62 -3.39
CA SER A 29 -20.88 -2.92 -2.70
C SER A 29 -21.50 -3.96 -3.63
N SER A 30 -20.75 -5.02 -3.94
CA SER A 30 -21.31 -6.21 -4.60
C SER A 30 -21.96 -7.09 -3.53
N PHE A 31 -23.29 -7.17 -3.53
CA PHE A 31 -24.07 -7.96 -2.58
C PHE A 31 -23.87 -9.47 -2.80
N SER A 32 -23.54 -10.19 -1.73
CA SER A 32 -23.69 -11.64 -1.63
C SER A 32 -24.88 -11.93 -0.72
N THR A 33 -25.75 -12.84 -1.16
CA THR A 33 -27.01 -13.22 -0.51
C THR A 33 -26.77 -13.92 0.83
N SER A 34 -26.70 -13.11 1.88
CA SER A 34 -27.14 -13.46 3.23
C SER A 34 -27.59 -12.15 3.90
N THR A 35 -28.66 -12.21 4.69
CA THR A 35 -29.43 -11.08 5.28
C THR A 35 -28.59 -9.83 5.64
N PRO A 36 -28.96 -8.61 5.18
CA PRO A 36 -28.12 -7.42 5.35
C PRO A 36 -28.27 -6.84 6.75
N ARG A 37 -27.28 -7.08 7.62
CA ARG A 37 -26.89 -6.06 8.61
C ARG A 37 -26.13 -5.00 7.81
N SER A 38 -26.56 -3.75 7.85
CA SER A 38 -25.74 -2.63 7.33
C SER A 38 -24.32 -2.78 7.89
N PRO A 39 -23.25 -2.68 7.09
CA PRO A 39 -21.90 -2.71 7.63
C PRO A 39 -21.81 -1.57 8.65
N ALA A 40 -21.66 -1.93 9.93
CA ALA A 40 -21.49 -0.96 10.98
C ALA A 40 -20.29 -0.09 10.59
N THR A 41 -20.43 1.23 10.68
CA THR A 41 -19.30 2.14 10.51
C THR A 41 -18.15 1.66 11.38
N PRO A 42 -16.94 1.49 10.82
CA PRO A 42 -15.76 1.10 11.59
C PRO A 42 -15.64 1.97 12.84
N PRO A 43 -15.23 1.43 13.99
CA PRO A 43 -15.18 2.15 15.25
C PRO A 43 -13.96 3.09 15.32
N ILE A 44 -13.69 3.84 14.25
CA ILE A 44 -12.53 4.70 14.09
C ILE A 44 -12.91 6.04 13.46
N HIS A 45 -12.07 7.04 13.65
CA HIS A 45 -12.10 8.29 12.89
C HIS A 45 -10.67 8.75 12.58
N VAL A 46 -10.52 9.57 11.54
CA VAL A 46 -9.22 10.19 11.19
C VAL A 46 -9.15 11.57 11.83
N GLY A 47 -8.08 11.84 12.56
CA GLY A 47 -7.82 13.11 13.24
C GLY A 47 -6.42 13.64 12.94
N LEU A 48 -6.07 14.77 13.54
CA LEU A 48 -4.71 15.31 13.53
C LEU A 48 -4.01 14.98 14.85
N THR A 49 -2.74 14.64 14.75
CA THR A 49 -1.80 14.49 15.85
C THR A 49 -0.95 15.76 15.96
N GLU A 50 -0.35 15.99 17.12
CA GLU A 50 0.53 17.14 17.33
C GLU A 50 1.90 16.99 16.65
N TYR A 51 2.32 15.76 16.31
CA TYR A 51 3.68 15.46 15.88
C TYR A 51 3.81 14.66 14.56
N ALA A 52 2.78 13.92 14.13
CA ALA A 52 2.85 13.00 12.99
C ALA A 52 1.85 13.34 11.86
N GLY A 53 1.20 14.50 11.90
CA GLY A 53 0.18 14.86 10.91
C GLY A 53 -1.13 14.12 11.18
N ARG A 54 -1.68 13.39 10.22
CA ARG A 54 -2.93 12.64 10.44
C ARG A 54 -2.68 11.38 11.25
N GLY A 55 -3.67 10.94 11.99
CA GLY A 55 -3.69 9.66 12.70
C GLY A 55 -5.09 9.06 12.69
N VAL A 56 -5.18 7.80 13.07
CA VAL A 56 -6.46 7.08 13.20
C VAL A 56 -6.73 6.85 14.68
N PHE A 57 -7.94 7.15 15.14
CA PHE A 57 -8.32 7.13 16.54
C PHE A 57 -9.54 6.27 16.77
N ALA A 58 -9.59 5.59 17.91
CA ALA A 58 -10.75 4.80 18.31
C ALA A 58 -11.93 5.74 18.61
N SER A 59 -13.11 5.43 18.07
CA SER A 59 -14.37 6.16 18.34
C SER A 59 -15.21 5.56 19.47
N ARG A 60 -14.76 4.42 20.00
CA ARG A 60 -15.29 3.74 21.18
C ARG A 60 -14.21 2.81 21.72
N ARG A 61 -14.46 2.20 22.88
CA ARG A 61 -13.66 1.07 23.35
C ARG A 61 -13.66 -0.09 22.34
N ILE A 62 -12.49 -0.68 22.09
CA ILE A 62 -12.26 -1.82 21.19
C ILE A 62 -11.58 -2.92 22.01
N SER A 63 -12.07 -4.15 21.89
CA SER A 63 -11.53 -5.28 22.68
C SER A 63 -10.32 -5.91 22.00
N ALA A 64 -9.44 -6.52 22.79
CA ALA A 64 -8.31 -7.30 22.29
C ALA A 64 -8.78 -8.37 21.28
N GLY A 65 -8.11 -8.47 20.14
CA GLY A 65 -8.44 -9.41 19.06
C GLY A 65 -9.59 -8.97 18.15
N GLU A 66 -10.31 -7.90 18.47
CA GLU A 66 -11.44 -7.41 17.68
C GLU A 66 -11.01 -6.97 16.26
N LEU A 67 -11.78 -7.37 15.25
CA LEU A 67 -11.63 -6.86 13.89
C LEU A 67 -12.19 -5.43 13.81
N ILE A 68 -11.30 -4.46 13.63
CA ILE A 68 -11.65 -3.04 13.58
C ILE A 68 -12.25 -2.71 12.20
N HIS A 69 -11.55 -3.06 11.13
CA HIS A 69 -12.04 -2.89 9.75
C HIS A 69 -11.26 -3.75 8.75
N THR A 70 -11.76 -3.77 7.51
CA THR A 70 -11.09 -4.36 6.35
C THR A 70 -10.88 -3.30 5.28
N ALA A 71 -9.76 -3.34 4.58
CA ALA A 71 -9.44 -2.40 3.50
C ALA A 71 -8.94 -3.13 2.24
N GLN A 72 -9.52 -2.78 1.10
CA GLN A 72 -9.05 -3.23 -0.21
C GLN A 72 -7.93 -2.32 -0.72
N PRO A 73 -6.94 -2.84 -1.45
CA PRO A 73 -5.85 -2.03 -1.99
C PRO A 73 -6.34 -1.16 -3.16
N ILE A 74 -5.79 0.04 -3.29
CA ILE A 74 -5.92 0.84 -4.52
C ILE A 74 -5.18 0.15 -5.66
N VAL A 75 -3.96 -0.31 -5.38
CA VAL A 75 -3.12 -1.03 -6.33
C VAL A 75 -2.30 -2.09 -5.61
N SER A 76 -2.17 -3.26 -6.22
CA SER A 76 -1.36 -4.37 -5.74
C SER A 76 -0.55 -4.97 -6.89
N HIS A 77 0.58 -5.60 -6.62
CA HIS A 77 1.32 -6.35 -7.63
C HIS A 77 2.03 -7.54 -6.97
N PRO A 78 1.93 -8.76 -7.54
CA PRO A 78 2.65 -9.90 -7.03
C PRO A 78 4.17 -9.70 -7.11
N SER A 79 4.91 -10.29 -6.20
CA SER A 79 6.36 -10.40 -6.31
C SER A 79 6.69 -11.17 -7.60
N LEU A 80 7.79 -10.81 -8.27
CA LEU A 80 8.18 -11.50 -9.51
C LEU A 80 8.38 -13.00 -9.30
N SER A 81 8.90 -13.39 -8.14
CA SER A 81 9.06 -14.79 -7.72
C SER A 81 7.74 -15.53 -7.50
N SER A 82 6.65 -14.81 -7.27
CA SER A 82 5.34 -15.37 -6.94
C SER A 82 4.34 -15.26 -8.09
N LEU A 83 4.72 -14.72 -9.25
CA LEU A 83 3.83 -14.47 -10.40
C LEU A 83 3.00 -15.69 -10.85
N HIS A 84 3.54 -16.89 -10.67
CA HIS A 84 2.90 -18.15 -11.07
C HIS A 84 2.26 -18.92 -9.91
N THR A 85 2.48 -18.49 -8.67
CA THR A 85 1.99 -19.18 -7.46
C THR A 85 0.84 -18.45 -6.79
N VAL A 86 0.54 -17.21 -7.21
CA VAL A 86 -0.58 -16.43 -6.70
C VAL A 86 -1.45 -15.84 -7.81
N CYS A 87 -2.69 -15.52 -7.46
CA CYS A 87 -3.60 -14.76 -8.30
C CYS A 87 -3.02 -13.37 -8.58
N TYR A 88 -2.93 -12.99 -9.84
CA TYR A 88 -2.37 -11.70 -10.25
C TYR A 88 -3.21 -10.49 -9.77
N PHE A 89 -4.49 -10.70 -9.47
CA PHE A 89 -5.38 -9.67 -8.93
C PHE A 89 -5.29 -9.57 -7.40
N CYS A 90 -5.74 -10.61 -6.71
CA CYS A 90 -5.96 -10.58 -5.27
C CYS A 90 -4.82 -11.20 -4.45
N LEU A 91 -3.72 -11.61 -5.10
CA LEU A 91 -2.56 -12.28 -4.49
C LEU A 91 -2.87 -13.59 -3.75
N ARG A 92 -4.09 -14.12 -3.84
CA ARG A 92 -4.45 -15.41 -3.25
C ARG A 92 -3.58 -16.52 -3.82
N LYS A 93 -3.02 -17.37 -2.94
CA LYS A 93 -2.26 -18.56 -3.35
C LYS A 93 -3.12 -19.46 -4.24
N LEU A 94 -2.52 -19.91 -5.34
CA LEU A 94 -3.17 -20.82 -6.27
C LEU A 94 -2.79 -22.27 -5.93
N PRO A 95 -3.68 -23.24 -6.14
CA PRO A 95 -3.32 -24.65 -6.06
C PRO A 95 -2.16 -24.92 -7.01
N SER A 96 -1.15 -25.68 -6.56
CA SER A 96 0.01 -26.02 -7.38
C SER A 96 -0.43 -26.70 -8.68
N SER A 97 -0.35 -25.98 -9.80
CA SER A 97 -0.40 -26.60 -11.12
C SER A 97 0.99 -27.10 -11.47
N ALA A 98 1.08 -28.32 -12.01
CA ALA A 98 2.33 -28.82 -12.58
C ALA A 98 2.82 -27.83 -13.64
N PRO A 99 4.12 -27.48 -13.69
CA PRO A 99 4.62 -26.51 -14.65
C PRO A 99 4.40 -27.03 -16.07
N SER A 100 3.47 -26.43 -16.79
CA SER A 100 3.31 -26.64 -18.23
C SER A 100 4.52 -26.00 -18.93
N LEU A 101 5.36 -26.83 -19.54
CA LEU A 101 6.64 -26.46 -20.14
C LEU A 101 6.56 -25.56 -21.39
N GLU A 102 5.38 -25.15 -21.85
CA GLU A 102 5.24 -24.43 -23.12
C GLU A 102 4.15 -23.35 -23.06
N ALA A 103 4.45 -22.18 -22.47
CA ALA A 103 3.81 -20.89 -22.81
C ALA A 103 4.61 -19.70 -22.22
N PRO A 104 4.70 -18.56 -22.93
CA PRO A 104 5.37 -17.36 -22.41
C PRO A 104 4.57 -16.77 -21.23
N GLN A 105 5.16 -16.77 -20.03
CA GLN A 105 4.82 -15.96 -18.84
C GLN A 105 3.35 -15.51 -18.71
N THR A 106 2.42 -16.46 -18.71
CA THR A 106 1.01 -16.18 -18.48
C THR A 106 0.77 -16.00 -16.98
N VAL A 107 0.19 -14.86 -16.61
CA VAL A 107 -0.29 -14.61 -15.24
C VAL A 107 -1.54 -15.44 -14.96
N SER A 108 -1.76 -15.83 -13.70
CA SER A 108 -2.87 -16.71 -13.32
C SER A 108 -3.91 -16.00 -12.44
N PHE A 109 -5.15 -16.49 -12.46
CA PHE A 109 -6.29 -15.95 -11.69
C PHE A 109 -7.01 -17.04 -10.92
N CYS A 110 -7.49 -16.73 -9.72
CA CYS A 110 -8.29 -17.67 -8.92
C CYS A 110 -9.77 -17.72 -9.33
N SER A 111 -10.25 -16.76 -10.14
CA SER A 111 -11.62 -16.70 -10.62
C SER A 111 -11.74 -15.84 -11.88
N THR A 112 -12.83 -16.04 -12.62
CA THR A 112 -13.20 -15.19 -13.78
C THR A 112 -13.40 -13.73 -13.37
N GLN A 113 -13.87 -13.48 -12.15
CA GLN A 113 -14.00 -12.13 -11.61
C GLN A 113 -12.63 -11.46 -11.45
N CYS A 114 -11.65 -12.14 -10.86
CA CYS A 114 -10.28 -11.61 -10.70
C CYS A 114 -9.62 -11.32 -12.06
N GLU A 115 -9.86 -12.19 -13.05
CA GLU A 115 -9.40 -11.98 -14.42
C GLU A 115 -10.06 -10.73 -15.03
N GLN A 116 -11.38 -10.60 -14.95
CA GLN A 116 -12.12 -9.45 -15.46
C GLN A 116 -11.69 -8.13 -14.80
N GLN A 117 -11.56 -8.10 -13.47
CA GLN A 117 -11.08 -6.94 -12.72
C GLN A 117 -9.62 -6.60 -13.05
N SER A 118 -8.84 -7.61 -13.45
CA SER A 118 -7.47 -7.39 -13.90
C SER A 118 -7.38 -6.88 -15.32
N LYS A 119 -8.41 -6.94 -16.17
CA LYS A 119 -8.30 -6.47 -17.57
C LYS A 119 -7.84 -5.02 -17.70
N ALA A 120 -8.23 -4.15 -16.75
CA ALA A 120 -7.77 -2.76 -16.68
C ALA A 120 -6.30 -2.63 -16.25
N SER A 121 -5.79 -3.59 -15.49
CA SER A 121 -4.39 -3.65 -15.00
C SER A 121 -3.48 -4.50 -15.88
N GLN A 122 -4.06 -5.44 -16.60
CA GLN A 122 -3.41 -6.32 -17.55
C GLN A 122 -3.15 -5.51 -18.80
N ASN A 123 -1.89 -5.12 -18.93
CA ASN A 123 -1.21 -4.90 -20.19
C ASN A 123 -1.92 -5.58 -21.39
N ARG A 124 -2.65 -4.84 -22.23
CA ARG A 124 -2.75 -5.16 -23.68
C ARG A 124 -1.35 -5.28 -24.32
N LEU A 125 -0.37 -4.70 -23.64
CA LEU A 125 1.08 -4.80 -23.78
C LEU A 125 1.66 -6.23 -23.70
N ALA A 126 0.95 -7.24 -23.17
CA ALA A 126 1.48 -8.60 -22.96
C ALA A 126 1.86 -9.35 -24.25
N ASN A 127 1.35 -8.94 -25.42
CA ASN A 127 1.63 -9.65 -26.67
C ASN A 127 2.93 -9.22 -27.39
N LYS A 128 3.59 -8.12 -26.99
CA LYS A 128 4.87 -7.68 -27.59
C LYS A 128 5.91 -7.13 -26.60
N SER A 129 5.54 -6.80 -25.35
CA SER A 129 6.40 -6.02 -24.44
C SER A 129 6.90 -6.76 -23.20
N THR A 130 6.66 -8.07 -23.08
CA THR A 130 7.13 -8.89 -21.96
C THR A 130 8.66 -8.86 -21.81
N SER A 131 9.40 -8.67 -22.89
CA SER A 131 10.85 -8.44 -22.86
C SER A 131 11.23 -7.09 -22.24
N ARG A 132 10.46 -6.01 -22.49
CA ARG A 132 10.75 -4.62 -22.06
C ARG A 132 10.17 -4.24 -20.69
N ALA A 133 9.08 -4.85 -20.24
CA ALA A 133 8.63 -4.72 -18.85
C ALA A 133 9.67 -5.30 -17.86
N SER A 134 10.42 -6.31 -18.31
CA SER A 134 11.61 -6.80 -17.60
C SER A 134 12.76 -5.78 -17.59
N ILE A 135 12.87 -4.89 -18.59
CA ILE A 135 13.89 -3.84 -18.67
C ILE A 135 13.63 -2.74 -17.63
N VAL A 136 12.36 -2.31 -17.44
CA VAL A 136 11.99 -1.37 -16.36
C VAL A 136 12.41 -1.91 -14.99
N CYS A 137 12.37 -3.23 -14.80
CA CYS A 137 12.71 -3.88 -13.52
C CYS A 137 14.17 -4.32 -13.39
N LYS A 138 14.85 -4.69 -14.48
CA LYS A 138 16.25 -5.17 -14.47
C LYS A 138 17.26 -4.03 -14.54
N ASP A 139 16.94 -2.96 -15.26
CA ASP A 139 17.78 -1.75 -15.37
C ASP A 139 17.34 -0.64 -14.42
N GLY A 140 16.36 -0.92 -13.55
CA GLY A 140 15.66 0.04 -12.70
C GLY A 140 16.48 0.60 -11.56
N MET A 141 17.67 1.16 -11.84
CA MET A 141 18.46 2.17 -11.10
C MET A 141 18.46 2.13 -9.54
N GLY A 142 18.08 1.01 -8.91
CA GLY A 142 17.77 0.88 -7.49
C GLY A 142 16.42 1.45 -7.03
N LEU A 143 15.47 1.77 -7.93
CA LEU A 143 14.14 2.27 -7.54
C LEU A 143 13.21 1.12 -7.15
N LYS A 144 12.48 1.29 -6.04
CA LYS A 144 11.49 0.32 -5.55
C LYS A 144 10.11 0.64 -6.14
N TYR A 145 9.35 -0.39 -6.48
CA TYR A 145 7.93 -0.35 -6.88
C TYR A 145 7.53 0.20 -8.28
N PRO A 146 8.37 0.15 -9.33
CA PRO A 146 7.95 0.63 -10.66
C PRO A 146 6.74 -0.12 -11.24
N LEU A 147 6.58 -1.41 -10.90
CA LEU A 147 5.44 -2.22 -11.34
C LEU A 147 4.11 -1.79 -10.71
N LEU A 148 4.12 -1.27 -9.46
CA LEU A 148 2.92 -0.71 -8.85
C LEU A 148 2.51 0.58 -9.56
N VAL A 149 3.47 1.47 -9.88
CA VAL A 149 3.19 2.70 -10.63
C VAL A 149 2.64 2.39 -12.02
N LYS A 150 3.28 1.44 -12.73
CA LYS A 150 2.79 0.99 -14.04
C LYS A 150 1.36 0.46 -13.96
N ARG A 151 1.06 -0.38 -12.96
CA ARG A 151 -0.30 -0.93 -12.79
C ARG A 151 -1.31 0.16 -12.48
N LEU A 152 -0.96 1.13 -11.64
CA LEU A 152 -1.80 2.29 -11.34
C LEU A 152 -2.08 3.12 -12.59
N ALA A 153 -1.05 3.39 -13.41
CA ALA A 153 -1.22 4.10 -14.68
C ALA A 153 -2.23 3.38 -15.60
N CYS A 154 -2.14 2.04 -15.72
CA CYS A 154 -3.13 1.26 -16.47
C CYS A 154 -4.56 1.41 -15.91
N GLN A 155 -4.71 1.42 -14.59
CA GLN A 155 -6.02 1.62 -13.95
C GLN A 155 -6.58 3.03 -14.22
N VAL A 156 -5.74 4.07 -14.22
CA VAL A 156 -6.13 5.45 -14.55
C VAL A 156 -6.56 5.57 -16.01
N ILE A 157 -5.77 5.02 -16.94
CA ILE A 157 -6.09 5.01 -18.38
C ILE A 157 -7.42 4.29 -18.65
N SER A 158 -7.67 3.22 -17.91
CA SER A 158 -8.91 2.45 -18.01
C SER A 158 -10.11 3.11 -17.31
N GLY A 159 -9.92 4.26 -16.65
CA GLY A 159 -10.97 4.97 -15.92
C GLY A 159 -11.44 4.27 -14.63
N VAL A 160 -10.69 3.28 -14.13
CA VAL A 160 -11.04 2.55 -12.90
C VAL A 160 -10.75 3.38 -11.65
N VAL A 161 -9.68 4.18 -11.69
CA VAL A 161 -9.29 5.09 -10.60
C VAL A 161 -8.92 6.45 -11.17
N SER A 162 -9.02 7.50 -10.36
CA SER A 162 -8.58 8.85 -10.75
C SER A 162 -7.07 9.00 -10.62
N SER A 163 -6.47 9.95 -11.36
CA SER A 163 -5.03 10.20 -11.34
C SER A 163 -4.52 10.74 -10.00
N ASP A 164 -5.40 11.31 -9.19
CA ASP A 164 -5.16 11.92 -7.87
C ASP A 164 -5.51 10.98 -6.70
N VAL A 165 -5.85 9.70 -6.96
CA VAL A 165 -6.31 8.75 -5.93
C VAL A 165 -5.34 8.58 -4.76
N LEU A 166 -4.04 8.80 -4.98
CA LEU A 166 -3.01 8.72 -3.94
C LEU A 166 -2.64 10.08 -3.34
N ASP A 167 -3.21 11.20 -3.79
CA ASP A 167 -2.80 12.54 -3.31
C ASP A 167 -3.06 12.74 -1.82
N ILE A 168 -4.01 11.99 -1.27
CA ILE A 168 -4.25 11.91 0.16
C ILE A 168 -3.06 11.31 0.92
N LEU A 169 -2.17 10.52 0.31
CA LEU A 169 -1.06 9.86 0.99
C LEU A 169 0.18 10.77 1.09
N GLN A 170 0.93 10.60 2.17
CA GLN A 170 2.17 11.34 2.40
C GLN A 170 3.23 10.92 1.36
N PRO A 171 3.85 11.87 0.63
CA PRO A 171 5.00 11.56 -0.22
C PRO A 171 6.29 11.53 0.60
N GLU A 172 7.25 10.71 0.19
CA GLU A 172 8.62 10.78 0.72
C GLU A 172 9.32 12.07 0.28
N ILE A 173 10.27 12.55 1.09
CA ILE A 173 11.20 13.61 0.68
C ILE A 173 12.30 12.96 -0.16
N SER A 174 12.28 13.21 -1.47
CA SER A 174 13.23 12.64 -2.41
C SER A 174 14.49 13.51 -2.59
N SER A 175 15.66 12.87 -2.60
CA SER A 175 16.93 13.53 -2.96
C SER A 175 17.00 13.85 -4.45
N SER A 176 17.87 14.79 -4.84
CA SER A 176 18.09 15.15 -6.26
C SER A 176 18.52 13.96 -7.12
N ASP A 177 19.39 13.09 -6.60
CA ASP A 177 19.80 11.84 -7.26
C ASP A 177 18.60 10.92 -7.53
N ARG A 178 17.73 10.74 -6.53
CA ARG A 178 16.54 9.90 -6.68
C ARG A 178 15.58 10.47 -7.70
N ILE A 179 15.32 11.78 -7.66
CA ILE A 179 14.48 12.47 -8.65
C ILE A 179 15.02 12.20 -10.05
N SER A 180 16.34 12.37 -10.29
CA SER A 180 16.98 12.09 -11.59
C SER A 180 16.75 10.66 -12.08
N LYS A 181 16.84 9.67 -11.18
CA LYS A 181 16.51 8.26 -11.49
C LYS A 181 15.03 8.10 -11.86
N MET A 182 14.13 8.75 -11.13
CA MET A 182 12.69 8.70 -11.43
C MET A 182 12.38 9.25 -12.84
N LYS A 183 13.04 10.33 -13.27
CA LYS A 183 12.86 10.89 -14.64
C LYS A 183 13.24 9.90 -15.73
N LYS A 184 14.37 9.22 -15.56
CA LYS A 184 14.87 8.21 -16.50
C LYS A 184 13.93 7.00 -16.57
N GLU A 185 13.42 6.55 -15.43
CA GLU A 185 12.46 5.45 -15.34
C GLU A 185 11.11 5.82 -15.96
N PHE A 186 10.65 7.06 -15.74
CA PHE A 186 9.47 7.61 -16.37
C PHE A 186 9.56 7.59 -17.90
N ALA A 187 10.69 7.99 -18.49
CA ALA A 187 10.87 7.95 -19.95
C ALA A 187 10.73 6.51 -20.51
N LEU A 188 11.25 5.52 -19.80
CA LEU A 188 11.10 4.11 -20.18
C LEU A 188 9.65 3.62 -20.03
N LEU A 189 8.96 4.03 -18.95
CA LEU A 189 7.55 3.72 -18.77
C LEU A 189 6.69 4.36 -19.88
N LYS A 190 6.92 5.64 -20.17
CA LYS A 190 6.18 6.40 -21.18
C LYS A 190 6.33 5.79 -22.57
N SER A 191 7.57 5.50 -23.00
CA SER A 191 7.80 4.82 -24.28
C SER A 191 7.12 3.45 -24.36
N THR A 192 7.03 2.73 -23.24
CA THR A 192 6.28 1.46 -23.19
C THR A 192 4.80 1.68 -23.51
N PHE A 193 4.18 2.76 -23.03
CA PHE A 193 2.78 3.06 -23.34
C PHE A 193 2.57 3.61 -24.75
N GLU A 194 3.49 4.44 -25.25
CA GLU A 194 3.44 4.98 -26.62
C GLU A 194 3.60 3.88 -27.68
N ASP A 195 4.37 2.83 -27.39
CA ASP A 195 4.52 1.65 -28.27
C ASP A 195 3.28 0.73 -28.30
N SER A 196 2.26 1.01 -27.47
CA SER A 196 1.00 0.27 -27.45
C SER A 196 -0.14 1.07 -28.10
N ASP A 197 -1.25 0.42 -28.45
CA ASP A 197 -2.42 1.04 -29.10
C ASP A 197 -3.11 2.17 -28.27
N PHE A 198 -2.51 2.63 -27.18
CA PHE A 198 -2.97 3.81 -26.44
C PHE A 198 -2.52 5.07 -27.18
N GLY A 199 -3.47 5.82 -27.75
CA GLY A 199 -3.18 7.14 -28.31
C GLY A 199 -2.73 8.11 -27.21
N SER A 200 -1.78 9.00 -27.52
CA SER A 200 -1.23 10.01 -26.59
C SER A 200 -2.31 10.89 -25.93
N GLU A 201 -3.45 11.08 -26.60
CA GLU A 201 -4.61 11.82 -26.09
C GLU A 201 -5.29 11.15 -24.87
N GLN A 202 -5.09 9.85 -24.65
CA GLN A 202 -5.68 9.12 -23.52
C GLN A 202 -4.87 9.26 -22.23
N MET A 203 -3.70 9.90 -22.27
CA MET A 203 -2.72 9.89 -21.18
C MET A 203 -2.21 11.28 -20.77
N PRO A 204 -3.02 12.36 -20.76
CA PRO A 204 -2.54 13.70 -20.41
C PRO A 204 -2.03 13.78 -18.95
N PHE A 205 -2.53 12.90 -18.08
CA PHE A 205 -2.08 12.81 -16.69
C PHE A 205 -0.66 12.23 -16.54
N LEU A 206 -0.17 11.47 -17.52
CA LEU A 206 1.08 10.72 -17.40
C LEU A 206 2.28 11.65 -17.69
N THR A 207 2.57 12.51 -16.73
CA THR A 207 3.72 13.42 -16.73
C THR A 207 4.84 12.91 -15.82
N GLU A 208 6.02 13.52 -15.93
CA GLU A 208 7.15 13.22 -15.06
C GLU A 208 6.82 13.55 -13.59
N GLU A 209 6.11 14.65 -13.36
CA GLU A 209 5.65 15.10 -12.05
C GLU A 209 4.64 14.12 -11.45
N TRP A 210 3.70 13.62 -12.26
CA TRP A 210 2.76 12.59 -11.82
C TRP A 210 3.50 11.32 -11.42
N TYR A 211 4.43 10.85 -12.26
CA TYR A 211 5.22 9.65 -11.98
C TYR A 211 6.02 9.77 -10.69
N ALA A 212 6.79 10.85 -10.54
CA ALA A 212 7.59 11.11 -9.35
C ALA A 212 6.71 11.24 -8.10
N GLY A 213 5.58 11.95 -8.21
CA GLY A 213 4.63 12.15 -7.12
C GLY A 213 3.95 10.86 -6.66
N VAL A 214 3.56 9.99 -7.58
CA VAL A 214 3.00 8.66 -7.28
C VAL A 214 4.06 7.78 -6.65
N LEU A 215 5.24 7.68 -7.27
CA LEU A 215 6.30 6.81 -6.77
C LEU A 215 6.77 7.23 -5.37
N ALA A 216 6.90 8.54 -5.11
CA ALA A 216 7.25 9.06 -3.79
C ALA A 216 6.22 8.66 -2.70
N ARG A 217 4.94 8.59 -3.06
CA ARG A 217 3.88 8.14 -2.13
C ARG A 217 3.90 6.64 -1.95
N ILE A 218 3.96 5.86 -3.04
CA ILE A 218 4.02 4.40 -2.97
C ILE A 218 5.21 3.97 -2.10
N ARG A 219 6.36 4.63 -2.18
CA ARG A 219 7.57 4.23 -1.46
C ARG A 219 7.44 4.17 0.06
N ILE A 220 6.66 5.07 0.68
CA ILE A 220 6.48 5.11 2.14
C ILE A 220 5.09 4.65 2.60
N ASN A 221 4.22 4.26 1.65
CA ASN A 221 2.86 3.78 1.95
C ASN A 221 2.59 2.37 1.43
N ALA A 222 3.52 1.74 0.71
CA ALA A 222 3.38 0.36 0.25
C ALA A 222 3.61 -0.63 1.38
N PHE A 223 2.72 -1.60 1.47
CA PHE A 223 2.80 -2.74 2.39
C PHE A 223 3.34 -3.95 1.65
N ARG A 224 4.26 -4.64 2.31
CA ARG A 224 4.72 -5.97 1.91
C ARG A 224 3.66 -6.99 2.31
N ILE A 225 3.19 -7.78 1.35
CA ILE A 225 2.07 -8.71 1.57
C ILE A 225 2.60 -10.08 1.92
N GLU A 226 2.34 -10.48 3.14
CA GLU A 226 2.70 -11.76 3.73
C GLU A 226 1.40 -12.46 4.15
N LEU A 227 1.04 -13.52 3.42
CA LEU A 227 -0.24 -14.19 3.62
C LEU A 227 -0.16 -15.15 4.80
N ALA A 228 -1.04 -14.96 5.78
CA ALA A 228 -1.27 -15.93 6.83
C ALA A 228 -2.00 -17.16 6.27
N ILE A 229 -1.51 -18.35 6.59
CA ILE A 229 -2.13 -19.62 6.17
C ILE A 229 -3.14 -20.03 7.25
N GLY A 230 -4.44 -19.72 7.12
CA GLY A 230 -5.48 -20.25 8.04
C GLY A 230 -6.43 -19.19 8.63
N SER A 231 -7.55 -19.65 9.22
CA SER A 231 -8.50 -18.80 9.94
C SER A 231 -8.09 -18.66 11.40
N TYR A 232 -7.64 -17.48 11.80
CA TYR A 232 -7.10 -17.24 13.13
C TYR A 232 -7.97 -16.26 13.91
N GLU A 233 -8.76 -16.79 14.82
CA GLU A 233 -9.68 -16.02 15.66
C GLU A 233 -8.96 -15.37 16.85
N ASP A 234 -7.90 -15.98 17.39
CA ASP A 234 -7.21 -15.53 18.61
C ASP A 234 -5.82 -14.90 18.36
N LEU A 235 -5.42 -13.97 19.25
CA LEU A 235 -4.19 -13.17 19.23
C LEU A 235 -2.91 -14.01 19.19
N LEU A 236 -2.87 -15.12 19.93
CA LEU A 236 -1.74 -16.05 19.92
C LEU A 236 -1.53 -16.67 18.54
N SER A 237 -2.63 -16.95 17.84
CA SER A 237 -2.57 -17.50 16.49
C SER A 237 -2.20 -16.45 15.45
N LEU A 238 -2.52 -15.17 15.66
CA LEU A 238 -2.04 -14.06 14.82
C LEU A 238 -0.53 -13.87 14.98
N ALA A 239 -0.01 -13.94 16.22
CA ALA A 239 1.42 -13.87 16.48
C ALA A 239 2.16 -15.06 15.84
N ALA A 240 1.62 -16.28 15.93
CA ALA A 240 2.15 -17.46 15.25
C ALA A 240 2.10 -17.30 13.72
N ALA A 241 1.02 -16.77 13.15
CA ALA A 241 0.90 -16.53 11.72
C ALA A 241 1.91 -15.51 11.19
N SER A 242 2.29 -14.50 11.98
CA SER A 242 3.38 -13.58 11.65
C SER A 242 4.75 -14.28 11.63
N VAL A 243 4.93 -15.37 12.38
CA VAL A 243 6.15 -16.19 12.39
C VAL A 243 6.15 -17.22 11.26
N GLU A 244 4.98 -17.75 10.89
CA GLU A 244 4.80 -18.75 9.82
C GLU A 244 4.65 -18.15 8.41
N ALA A 245 4.58 -16.82 8.29
CA ALA A 245 4.39 -16.18 7.01
C ALA A 245 5.54 -16.51 6.03
N GLU A 246 5.20 -17.10 4.88
CA GLU A 246 6.16 -17.33 3.80
C GLU A 246 6.68 -16.01 3.21
N ALA A 247 7.78 -16.10 2.46
CA ALA A 247 8.34 -14.98 1.71
C ALA A 247 7.24 -14.17 0.98
N ALA A 248 7.24 -12.85 1.17
CA ALA A 248 6.19 -11.97 0.68
C ALA A 248 5.75 -12.22 -0.77
N VAL A 249 4.44 -12.39 -0.93
CA VAL A 249 3.80 -12.72 -2.21
C VAL A 249 3.62 -11.52 -3.12
N GLY A 250 3.77 -10.30 -2.60
CA GLY A 250 3.64 -9.08 -3.36
C GLY A 250 3.69 -7.82 -2.51
N ASN A 251 3.29 -6.71 -3.13
CA ASN A 251 3.17 -5.41 -2.47
C ASN A 251 1.82 -4.79 -2.82
N ALA A 252 1.28 -3.97 -1.92
CA ALA A 252 0.05 -3.22 -2.17
C ALA A 252 0.00 -1.87 -1.44
N VAL A 253 -0.84 -0.97 -1.94
CA VAL A 253 -1.06 0.36 -1.35
C VAL A 253 -2.54 0.50 -1.01
N TYR A 254 -2.83 0.98 0.19
CA TYR A 254 -4.18 1.21 0.69
C TYR A 254 -4.29 2.67 1.14
N VAL A 255 -5.50 3.25 1.11
CA VAL A 255 -5.67 4.61 1.65
C VAL A 255 -5.71 4.58 3.18
N LEU A 256 -6.67 3.86 3.76
CA LEU A 256 -6.94 3.92 5.20
C LEU A 256 -5.81 3.30 6.06
N PRO A 257 -5.32 2.07 5.80
CA PRO A 257 -4.15 1.52 6.49
C PRO A 257 -2.90 2.43 6.46
N SER A 258 -2.68 3.19 5.39
CA SER A 258 -1.55 4.13 5.29
C SER A 258 -1.69 5.39 6.16
N LEU A 259 -2.84 5.59 6.84
CA LEU A 259 -3.04 6.68 7.79
C LEU A 259 -2.70 6.30 9.25
N TYR A 260 -2.45 5.02 9.52
CA TYR A 260 -2.08 4.54 10.85
C TYR A 260 -0.63 4.88 11.11
N ASN A 261 -0.35 5.64 12.17
CA ASN A 261 1.01 6.01 12.53
C ASN A 261 1.80 4.84 13.11
N HIS A 262 3.11 5.03 13.18
CA HIS A 262 4.04 4.04 13.70
C HIS A 262 4.10 4.03 15.23
N ASP A 263 4.15 2.83 15.80
CA ASP A 263 4.70 2.57 17.13
C ASP A 263 5.57 1.29 17.10
N CYS A 264 6.69 1.25 17.85
CA CYS A 264 7.49 0.03 17.98
C CYS A 264 6.84 -1.00 18.92
N ASP A 265 5.83 -0.58 19.70
CA ASP A 265 4.94 -1.43 20.49
C ASP A 265 3.47 -1.11 20.11
N PRO A 266 3.00 -1.55 18.93
CA PRO A 266 1.72 -1.14 18.40
C PRO A 266 0.54 -1.73 19.18
N ASN A 267 -0.59 -1.03 19.17
CA ASN A 267 -1.86 -1.55 19.70
C ASN A 267 -2.74 -2.21 18.63
N VAL A 268 -2.33 -2.15 17.36
CA VAL A 268 -3.05 -2.73 16.22
C VAL A 268 -2.08 -3.46 15.28
N ASN A 269 -2.56 -4.55 14.69
CA ASN A 269 -1.85 -5.27 13.64
C ASN A 269 -2.69 -5.37 12.35
N ILE A 270 -1.99 -5.45 11.22
CA ILE A 270 -2.59 -5.69 9.91
C ILE A 270 -2.24 -7.12 9.50
N VAL A 271 -3.26 -7.89 9.13
CA VAL A 271 -3.09 -9.26 8.64
C VAL A 271 -3.77 -9.46 7.30
N TRP A 272 -3.13 -10.25 6.45
CA TRP A 272 -3.64 -10.64 5.14
C TRP A 272 -3.99 -12.12 5.17
N ILE A 273 -5.29 -12.41 5.30
CA ILE A 273 -5.80 -13.78 5.38
C ILE A 273 -6.27 -14.17 3.99
N GLU A 274 -5.62 -15.18 3.40
CA GLU A 274 -5.86 -15.74 2.07
C GLU A 274 -5.61 -14.82 0.86
N ASN A 275 -5.71 -13.50 0.99
CA ASN A 275 -5.63 -12.56 -0.12
C ASN A 275 -5.04 -11.20 0.31
N VAL A 276 -4.97 -10.26 -0.63
CA VAL A 276 -4.46 -8.90 -0.45
C VAL A 276 -5.41 -7.96 0.30
N ASP A 277 -6.55 -8.41 0.81
CA ASP A 277 -7.42 -7.53 1.59
C ASP A 277 -6.85 -7.40 3.01
N ALA A 278 -6.53 -6.17 3.41
CA ALA A 278 -5.98 -5.90 4.73
C ALA A 278 -7.07 -6.05 5.79
N LYS A 279 -6.82 -6.84 6.84
CA LYS A 279 -7.66 -6.94 8.03
C LYS A 279 -6.94 -6.30 9.20
N VAL A 280 -7.56 -5.31 9.83
CA VAL A 280 -6.95 -4.53 10.91
C VAL A 280 -7.55 -5.00 12.23
N LYS A 281 -6.74 -5.61 13.11
CA LYS A 281 -7.18 -6.20 14.38
C LYS A 281 -6.47 -5.53 15.57
N ALA A 282 -7.19 -5.35 16.67
CA ALA A 282 -6.63 -4.84 17.92
C ALA A 282 -5.73 -5.90 18.58
N LEU A 283 -4.55 -5.50 19.08
CA LEU A 283 -3.60 -6.36 19.78
C LEU A 283 -3.87 -6.43 21.29
N ARG A 284 -4.54 -5.42 21.83
CA ARG A 284 -4.95 -5.28 23.23
C ARG A 284 -6.29 -4.56 23.30
N ASP A 285 -6.85 -4.42 24.49
CA ASP A 285 -7.95 -3.49 24.71
C ASP A 285 -7.49 -2.04 24.42
N ILE A 286 -8.33 -1.27 23.74
CA ILE A 286 -8.06 0.10 23.30
C ILE A 286 -9.23 0.96 23.77
N GLU A 287 -8.95 2.02 24.52
CA GLU A 287 -9.97 2.95 25.00
C GLU A 287 -10.41 3.95 23.92
N GLU A 288 -11.59 4.53 24.10
CA GLU A 288 -12.08 5.59 23.20
C GLU A 288 -11.11 6.78 23.17
N GLY A 289 -10.84 7.30 21.97
CA GLY A 289 -9.92 8.41 21.76
C GLY A 289 -8.44 8.01 21.70
N GLU A 290 -8.07 6.77 22.03
CA GLU A 290 -6.69 6.30 21.81
C GLU A 290 -6.34 6.28 20.32
N GLU A 291 -5.10 6.66 19.99
CA GLU A 291 -4.56 6.52 18.65
C GLU A 291 -4.26 5.05 18.34
N LEU A 292 -4.70 4.61 17.17
CA LEU A 292 -4.46 3.29 16.63
C LEU A 292 -3.16 3.33 15.81
N ARG A 293 -2.16 2.56 16.25
CA ARG A 293 -0.82 2.56 15.67
C ARG A 293 -0.40 1.16 15.25
N ILE A 294 0.38 1.08 14.18
CA ILE A 294 0.94 -0.15 13.62
C ILE A 294 2.47 -0.10 13.68
N CYS A 295 3.15 -1.25 13.55
CA CYS A 295 4.60 -1.26 13.38
C CYS A 295 4.97 -1.23 11.90
N TYR A 296 5.84 -0.31 11.48
CA TYR A 296 6.27 -0.18 10.07
C TYR A 296 7.46 -1.08 9.72
N ILE A 297 8.12 -1.61 10.75
CA ILE A 297 9.42 -2.27 10.67
C ILE A 297 9.38 -3.56 11.49
N ASP A 298 10.46 -4.32 11.44
CA ASP A 298 10.64 -5.44 12.35
C ASP A 298 10.92 -4.91 13.77
N ALA A 299 9.97 -5.13 14.68
CA ALA A 299 10.04 -4.66 16.06
C ALA A 299 11.09 -5.41 16.91
N SER A 300 11.62 -6.53 16.41
CA SER A 300 12.69 -7.31 17.07
C SER A 300 14.09 -6.71 16.89
N MET A 301 14.23 -5.76 15.98
CA MET A 301 15.49 -5.03 15.76
C MET A 301 15.88 -4.17 16.97
N ASP A 302 17.19 -3.99 17.18
CA ASP A 302 17.71 -3.09 18.20
C ASP A 302 17.34 -1.63 17.95
N TYR A 303 17.36 -0.81 19.00
CA TYR A 303 17.04 0.62 18.94
C TYR A 303 17.71 1.37 17.77
N LYS A 304 19.01 1.17 17.51
CA LYS A 304 19.74 1.92 16.48
C LYS A 304 19.29 1.53 15.08
N ALA A 305 19.06 0.23 14.87
CA ALA A 305 18.53 -0.28 13.61
C ALA A 305 17.12 0.28 13.34
N ARG A 306 16.24 0.27 14.34
CA ARG A 306 14.90 0.86 14.24
C ARG A 306 14.96 2.36 13.93
N GLU A 307 15.75 3.12 14.67
CA GLU A 307 15.93 4.57 14.46
C GLU A 307 16.43 4.89 13.05
N THR A 308 17.41 4.14 12.56
CA THR A 308 18.01 4.34 11.24
C THR A 308 17.00 4.04 10.14
N ILE A 309 16.28 2.92 10.20
CA ILE A 309 15.29 2.55 9.17
C ILE A 309 14.13 3.55 9.14
N LEU A 310 13.64 3.98 10.31
CA LEU A 310 12.55 4.96 10.38
C LEU A 310 12.97 6.32 9.84
N TYR A 311 14.18 6.77 10.18
CA TYR A 311 14.68 8.05 9.70
C TYR A 311 15.00 8.03 8.20
N GLU A 312 15.78 7.05 7.74
CA GLU A 312 16.20 6.98 6.33
C GLU A 312 15.07 6.53 5.39
N GLY A 313 14.17 5.68 5.89
CA GLY A 313 13.05 5.12 5.12
C GLY A 313 11.82 6.02 5.10
N PHE A 314 11.44 6.57 6.26
CA PHE A 314 10.19 7.31 6.44
C PHE A 314 10.37 8.79 6.81
N GLY A 315 11.59 9.21 7.16
CA GLY A 315 11.90 10.62 7.41
C GLY A 315 11.54 11.12 8.81
N PHE A 316 11.38 10.25 9.81
CA PHE A 316 11.04 10.66 11.17
C PHE A 316 11.81 9.87 12.24
N HIS A 317 11.87 10.44 13.46
CA HIS A 317 12.34 9.76 14.66
C HIS A 317 11.16 9.31 15.51
N CYS A 318 11.12 8.04 15.90
CA CYS A 318 10.08 7.52 16.78
C CYS A 318 10.33 7.93 18.25
N ASN A 319 9.27 8.34 18.92
CA ASN A 319 9.24 8.72 20.33
C ASN A 319 8.35 7.80 21.17
N CYS A 320 8.12 6.56 20.71
CA CYS A 320 7.41 5.57 21.53
C CYS A 320 8.24 5.18 22.77
N LEU A 321 7.57 4.58 23.76
CA LEU A 321 8.22 4.18 25.03
C LEU A 321 9.44 3.28 24.85
N ARG A 322 9.42 2.37 23.85
CA ARG A 322 10.58 1.52 23.52
C ARG A 322 11.76 2.34 22.99
N CYS A 323 11.50 3.32 22.12
CA CYS A 323 12.55 4.19 21.61
C CYS A 323 13.07 5.18 22.67
N GLU A 324 12.20 5.70 23.54
CA GLU A 324 12.62 6.58 24.64
C GLU A 324 13.51 5.85 25.66
N SER A 325 13.19 4.59 25.95
CA SER A 325 13.99 3.73 26.82
C SER A 325 15.24 3.14 26.15
N LYS A 326 15.36 3.25 24.82
CA LYS A 326 16.44 2.68 24.00
C LYS A 326 16.56 1.16 24.12
N ASP A 327 15.44 0.49 24.38
CA ASP A 327 15.25 -0.95 24.28
C ASP A 327 15.19 -1.36 22.80
#